data_AF-A0A1X6WMM4-F1
#
_entry.id   AF-A0A1X6WMM4-F1
#
_cell.length_a   1.000
_cell.length_b   1.000
_cell.length_c   1.000
_cell.angle_alpha   90.00
_cell.angle_beta   90.00
_cell.angle_gamma   90.00
#
_symmetry.space_group_name_H-M   'P 1'
#
loop_
_entity.id
_entity.type
_entity.pdbx_description
1 polymer ?
#
loop_
_entity_poly.entity_id
_entity_poly.type
_entity_poly.pdbx_seq_one_letter_code
_entity_poly.pdbx_strand_id
1 'polypeptide(L)'
;MDDTNKIIGELFFKTFNIRIRRIVMFESENQQKLIPALYFGLNEDENTEKHNQIIKEAVESFEGTLQWRFGRSYPSRINYEIVPKIVREKMDQYYEKTNEYVGYGNLLTEEEYKVTIEQAIADIPSLYTHLEKYFKEHIL
;
A
#
# COMPACT_ATOMS: atom_id res chain seq x y z
N MET A 1 -6.33 13.50 -17.40
CA MET A 1 -6.57 12.07 -17.16
C MET A 1 -5.23 11.44 -16.92
N ASP A 2 -4.84 11.35 -15.65
CA ASP A 2 -3.90 10.32 -15.19
C ASP A 2 -4.12 10.15 -13.68
N ASP A 3 -5.34 9.73 -13.31
CA ASP A 3 -5.70 9.41 -11.91
C ASP A 3 -5.11 8.05 -11.50
N THR A 4 -3.96 7.65 -12.07
CA THR A 4 -3.19 6.46 -11.70
C THR A 4 -2.93 6.40 -10.20
N ASN A 5 -2.84 7.55 -9.55
CA ASN A 5 -2.69 7.62 -8.10
C ASN A 5 -3.91 7.14 -7.31
N LYS A 6 -5.10 6.98 -7.90
CA LYS A 6 -6.33 6.56 -7.22
C LYS A 6 -6.81 5.16 -7.58
N ILE A 7 -6.32 4.57 -8.68
CA ILE A 7 -6.91 3.36 -9.29
C ILE A 7 -6.99 2.17 -8.31
N ILE A 8 -5.98 1.97 -7.47
CA ILE A 8 -5.97 0.87 -6.47
C ILE A 8 -6.96 1.17 -5.34
N GLY A 9 -7.02 2.42 -4.86
CA GLY A 9 -7.99 2.83 -3.85
C GLY A 9 -9.43 2.66 -4.33
N GLU A 10 -9.71 3.02 -5.58
CA GLU A 10 -11.02 2.83 -6.21
C GLU A 10 -11.36 1.36 -6.43
N LEU A 11 -10.39 0.53 -6.85
CA LEU A 11 -10.56 -0.91 -6.98
C LEU A 11 -10.98 -1.51 -5.64
N PHE A 12 -10.28 -1.15 -4.56
CA PHE A 12 -10.60 -1.67 -3.24
C PHE A 12 -11.96 -1.18 -2.75
N PHE A 13 -12.31 0.09 -2.96
CA PHE A 13 -13.62 0.63 -2.61
C PHE A 13 -14.77 -0.09 -3.33
N LYS A 14 -14.56 -0.50 -4.59
CA LYS A 14 -15.56 -1.23 -5.39
C LYS A 14 -15.66 -2.71 -5.01
N THR A 15 -14.56 -3.32 -4.59
CA THR A 15 -14.46 -4.77 -4.37
C THR A 15 -14.73 -5.16 -2.92
N PHE A 16 -14.38 -4.30 -1.98
CA PHE A 16 -14.44 -4.55 -0.55
C PHE A 16 -15.21 -3.42 0.14
N ASN A 17 -15.98 -3.72 1.19
CA ASN A 17 -16.59 -2.65 1.99
C ASN A 17 -15.52 -2.00 2.88
N ILE A 18 -14.85 -0.99 2.35
CA ILE A 18 -13.73 -0.33 3.02
C ILE A 18 -14.01 1.13 3.32
N ARG A 19 -13.53 1.56 4.49
CA ARG A 19 -13.52 2.96 4.92
C ARG A 19 -12.19 3.57 4.53
N ILE A 20 -12.20 4.36 3.46
CA ILE A 20 -11.01 5.05 2.98
C ILE A 20 -11.04 6.50 3.46
N ARG A 21 -9.96 6.95 4.13
CA ARG A 21 -9.74 8.40 4.37
C ARG A 21 -9.14 9.10 3.15
N ARG A 22 -8.31 8.40 2.38
CA ARG A 22 -7.64 8.90 1.18
C ARG A 22 -7.49 7.79 0.14
N ILE A 23 -8.15 7.93 -1.00
CA ILE A 23 -8.07 6.97 -2.13
C ILE A 23 -6.76 7.07 -2.91
N VAL A 24 -5.97 8.09 -2.62
CA VAL A 24 -4.77 8.47 -3.35
C VAL A 24 -3.54 7.79 -2.72
N MET A 25 -2.79 7.05 -3.54
CA MET A 25 -1.51 6.45 -3.17
C MET A 25 -0.35 7.44 -3.20
N PHE A 26 -0.39 8.45 -4.07
CA PHE A 26 0.61 9.52 -4.15
C PHE A 26 0.04 10.84 -4.68
N GLU A 27 0.61 11.97 -4.28
CA GLU A 27 0.19 13.29 -4.81
C GLU A 27 0.82 13.54 -6.17
N SER A 28 0.02 13.71 -7.22
CA SER A 28 0.51 13.98 -8.59
C SER A 28 1.32 15.29 -8.66
N GLU A 29 0.99 16.27 -7.84
CA GLU A 29 1.70 17.56 -7.73
C GLU A 29 2.95 17.49 -6.82
N ASN A 30 3.16 16.37 -6.13
CA ASN A 30 4.25 16.19 -5.16
C ASN A 30 4.74 14.75 -5.06
N GLN A 31 4.98 14.14 -6.22
CA GLN A 31 5.33 12.72 -6.34
C GLN A 31 6.55 12.34 -5.48
N GLN A 32 7.48 13.27 -5.24
CA GLN A 32 8.71 13.02 -4.47
C GLN A 32 8.60 13.26 -2.96
N LYS A 33 7.44 13.66 -2.43
CA LYS A 33 7.33 14.00 -1.00
C LYS A 33 7.02 12.82 -0.11
N LEU A 34 6.37 11.77 -0.62
CA LEU A 34 5.90 10.65 0.17
C LEU A 34 6.02 9.34 -0.60
N ILE A 35 6.45 8.28 0.08
CA ILE A 35 6.38 6.91 -0.45
C ILE A 35 4.94 6.59 -0.83
N PRO A 36 4.68 6.13 -2.08
CA PRO A 36 3.36 5.69 -2.46
C PRO A 36 2.85 4.56 -1.57
N ALA A 37 1.70 4.77 -0.95
CA ALA A 37 1.08 3.81 -0.06
C ALA A 37 -0.44 4.01 -0.02
N LEU A 38 -1.19 2.93 0.13
CA LEU A 38 -2.64 2.99 0.36
C LEU A 38 -2.92 2.69 1.83
N TYR A 39 -3.61 3.60 2.51
CA TYR A 39 -4.02 3.44 3.91
C TYR A 39 -5.54 3.39 4.01
N PHE A 40 -6.08 2.33 4.59
CA PHE A 40 -7.54 2.12 4.64
C PHE A 40 -7.99 1.31 5.86
N GLY A 41 -9.26 1.45 6.21
CA GLY A 41 -9.94 0.62 7.19
C GLY A 41 -10.81 -0.42 6.49
N LEU A 42 -10.67 -1.69 6.88
CA LEU A 42 -11.68 -2.70 6.57
C LEU A 42 -12.81 -2.61 7.60
N ASN A 43 -14.05 -2.74 7.16
CA ASN A 43 -15.19 -2.93 8.06
C ASN A 43 -15.12 -4.37 8.59
N GLU A 44 -14.66 -4.60 9.83
CA GLU A 44 -14.43 -5.95 10.37
C GLU A 44 -15.73 -6.77 10.55
N ASP A 45 -16.90 -6.12 10.64
CA ASP A 45 -18.19 -6.82 10.72
C ASP A 45 -18.60 -7.45 9.37
N GLU A 46 -18.10 -6.92 8.26
CA GLU A 46 -18.45 -7.34 6.90
C GLU A 46 -17.29 -8.01 6.16
N ASN A 47 -16.05 -7.61 6.49
CA ASN A 47 -14.85 -8.18 5.91
C ASN A 47 -14.35 -9.33 6.81
N THR A 48 -14.58 -10.55 6.34
CA THR A 48 -14.06 -11.76 6.99
C THR A 48 -12.54 -11.88 6.92
N GLU A 49 -11.96 -12.74 7.76
CA GLU A 49 -10.56 -13.14 7.67
C GLU A 49 -10.15 -13.67 6.28
N LYS A 50 -11.11 -14.27 5.56
CA LYS A 50 -10.89 -14.69 4.17
C LYS A 50 -10.60 -13.49 3.25
N HIS A 51 -11.26 -12.36 3.43
CA HIS A 51 -10.98 -11.16 2.63
C HIS A 51 -9.59 -10.60 2.94
N ASN A 52 -9.18 -10.58 4.22
CA ASN A 52 -7.82 -10.22 4.60
C ASN A 52 -6.79 -11.10 3.89
N GLN A 53 -7.01 -12.41 3.90
CA GLN A 53 -6.11 -13.37 3.28
C GLN A 53 -6.04 -13.18 1.75
N ILE A 54 -7.18 -12.98 1.08
CA ILE A 54 -7.21 -12.74 -0.37
C ILE A 54 -6.47 -11.44 -0.73
N ILE A 55 -6.70 -10.36 0.01
CA ILE A 55 -5.99 -9.09 -0.21
C ILE A 55 -4.49 -9.31 -0.04
N LYS A 56 -4.09 -10.01 1.03
CA LYS A 56 -2.70 -10.31 1.32
C LYS A 56 -2.05 -11.09 0.19
N GLU A 57 -2.64 -12.21 -0.21
CA GLU A 57 -2.13 -13.06 -1.28
C GLU A 57 -2.04 -12.31 -2.61
N ALA A 58 -3.05 -11.51 -2.95
CA ALA A 58 -3.05 -10.71 -4.16
C ALA A 58 -1.90 -9.67 -4.16
N VAL A 59 -1.71 -8.95 -3.05
CA VAL A 59 -0.67 -7.93 -2.94
C VAL A 59 0.73 -8.55 -2.90
N GLU A 60 0.93 -9.59 -2.10
CA GLU A 60 2.25 -10.19 -1.85
C GLU A 60 2.70 -11.15 -2.97
N SER A 61 1.78 -11.58 -3.85
CA SER A 61 2.12 -12.35 -5.07
C SER A 61 2.47 -11.48 -6.28
N PHE A 62 2.35 -10.15 -6.18
CA PHE A 62 2.68 -9.26 -7.27
C PHE A 62 4.19 -9.22 -7.52
N GLU A 63 4.60 -9.56 -8.74
CA GLU A 63 6.00 -9.52 -9.20
C GLU A 63 6.28 -8.21 -9.95
N GLY A 64 6.40 -7.12 -9.20
CA GLY A 64 6.79 -5.80 -9.71
C GLY A 64 8.27 -5.49 -9.55
N THR A 65 8.63 -4.22 -9.76
CA THR A 65 9.97 -3.71 -9.46
C THR A 65 10.24 -3.75 -7.95
N LEU A 66 9.21 -3.43 -7.15
CA LEU A 66 9.22 -3.54 -5.71
C LEU A 66 8.39 -4.73 -5.27
N GLN A 67 8.80 -5.35 -4.16
CA GLN A 67 7.89 -6.19 -3.39
C GLN A 67 6.92 -5.30 -2.61
N TRP A 68 5.64 -5.61 -2.69
CA TRP A 68 4.59 -4.93 -1.94
C TRP A 68 4.13 -5.80 -0.77
N ARG A 69 3.68 -5.16 0.30
CA ARG A 69 3.09 -5.85 1.44
C ARG A 69 1.72 -5.32 1.75
N PHE A 70 0.87 -6.19 2.30
CA PHE A 70 -0.35 -5.80 2.96
C PHE A 70 -0.27 -6.18 4.44
N GLY A 71 -0.66 -5.28 5.33
CA GLY A 71 -0.67 -5.58 6.75
C GLY A 71 -1.28 -4.47 7.58
N ARG A 72 -1.25 -4.64 8.91
CA ARG A 72 -1.74 -3.61 9.81
C ARG A 72 -0.90 -2.35 9.72
N SER A 73 -1.56 -1.20 9.67
CA SER A 73 -0.86 0.08 9.76
C SER A 73 -0.57 0.38 11.24
N TYR A 74 0.70 0.57 11.57
CA TYR A 74 1.14 1.02 12.89
C TYR A 74 2.03 2.26 12.73
N PRO A 75 1.89 3.28 13.61
CA PRO A 75 1.05 3.36 14.81
C PRO A 75 -0.35 3.98 14.54
N SER A 76 -0.74 4.10 13.28
CA SER A 76 -1.93 4.87 12.88
C SER A 76 -3.22 4.27 13.43
N ARG A 77 -4.26 5.11 13.64
CA ARG A 77 -5.66 4.66 13.88
C ARG A 77 -6.30 4.01 12.64
N ILE A 78 -5.50 3.72 11.62
CA ILE A 78 -5.91 3.11 10.36
C ILE A 78 -5.60 1.62 10.46
N ASN A 79 -6.54 0.77 10.03
CA ASN A 79 -6.42 -0.65 10.29
C ASN A 79 -5.36 -1.32 9.40
N TYR A 80 -5.25 -0.91 8.13
CA TYR A 80 -4.40 -1.58 7.15
C TYR A 80 -3.66 -0.62 6.21
N GLU A 81 -2.55 -1.11 5.67
CA GLU A 81 -1.74 -0.43 4.67
C GLU A 81 -1.27 -1.38 3.57
N ILE A 82 -1.12 -0.83 2.35
CA ILE A 82 -0.37 -1.42 1.24
C ILE A 82 0.78 -0.47 0.92
N VAL A 83 2.01 -0.98 1.04
CA VAL A 83 3.24 -0.17 0.96
C VAL A 83 4.38 -1.03 0.40
N PRO A 84 5.41 -0.45 -0.25
CA PRO A 84 6.63 -1.18 -0.56
C PRO A 84 7.22 -1.84 0.69
N LYS A 85 7.49 -3.14 0.58
CA LYS A 85 7.93 -3.99 1.69
C LYS A 85 9.23 -3.47 2.32
N ILE A 86 10.20 -3.07 1.50
CA ILE A 86 11.50 -2.55 1.95
C ILE A 86 11.36 -1.35 2.89
N VAL A 87 10.43 -0.45 2.59
CA VAL A 87 10.18 0.76 3.38
C VAL A 87 9.72 0.38 4.77
N ARG A 88 8.83 -0.61 4.85
CA ARG A 88 8.35 -1.00 6.15
C ARG A 88 9.28 -1.92 6.93
N GLU A 89 10.05 -2.79 6.27
CA GLU A 89 11.09 -3.54 6.98
C GLU A 89 12.07 -2.60 7.69
N LYS A 90 12.45 -1.49 7.06
CA LYS A 90 13.28 -0.47 7.71
C LYS A 90 12.57 0.23 8.88
N MET A 91 11.26 0.47 8.79
CA MET A 91 10.47 1.01 9.91
C MET A 91 10.43 0.05 11.08
N ASP A 92 10.17 -1.23 10.82
CA ASP A 92 10.07 -2.25 11.86
C ASP A 92 11.45 -2.42 12.54
N GLN A 93 12.55 -2.44 11.78
CA GLN A 93 13.93 -2.44 12.32
C GLN A 93 14.29 -1.18 13.12
N TYR A 94 13.80 -0.01 12.70
CA TYR A 94 14.02 1.23 13.44
C TYR A 94 13.27 1.20 14.77
N TYR A 95 11.99 0.82 14.73
CA TYR A 95 11.13 0.69 15.90
C TYR A 95 11.69 -0.33 16.91
N GLU A 96 12.21 -1.47 16.47
CA GLU A 96 12.86 -2.45 17.36
C GLU A 96 14.05 -1.86 18.15
N LYS A 97 14.74 -0.86 17.57
CA LYS A 97 15.92 -0.22 18.18
C LYS A 97 15.57 0.99 19.04
N THR A 98 14.54 1.74 18.65
CA THR A 98 14.23 3.06 19.25
C THR A 98 12.91 3.10 20.00
N ASN A 99 12.01 2.13 19.76
CA ASN A 99 10.61 2.13 20.19
C ASN A 99 9.83 3.36 19.66
N GLU A 100 10.24 3.92 18.52
CA GLU A 100 9.64 5.10 17.90
C GLU A 100 9.25 4.86 16.44
N TYR A 101 8.16 5.49 16.00
CA TYR A 101 7.75 5.52 14.60
C TYR A 101 8.08 6.90 14.00
N VAL A 102 8.69 6.90 12.81
CA VAL A 102 9.08 8.12 12.10
C VAL A 102 8.45 8.17 10.71
N GLY A 103 8.64 9.26 9.96
CA GLY A 103 8.26 9.27 8.53
C GLY A 103 9.20 8.38 7.73
N TYR A 104 8.70 7.74 6.66
CA TYR A 104 9.52 6.89 5.79
C TYR A 104 10.71 7.63 5.17
N GLY A 105 10.61 8.95 4.96
CA GLY A 105 11.72 9.79 4.51
C GLY A 105 12.89 9.90 5.49
N ASN A 106 12.69 9.54 6.77
CA ASN A 106 13.75 9.53 7.79
C ASN A 106 14.44 8.16 7.90
N LEU A 107 13.97 7.15 7.17
CA LEU A 107 14.46 5.76 7.24
C LEU A 107 15.34 5.37 6.06
N LEU A 108 15.30 6.18 5.00
CA LEU A 108 16.01 5.95 3.75
C LEU A 108 17.02 7.08 3.54
N THR A 109 18.13 6.77 2.87
CA THR A 109 18.95 7.84 2.30
C THR A 109 18.14 8.60 1.25
N GLU A 110 18.55 9.81 0.90
CA GLU A 110 17.87 10.60 -0.12
C GLU A 110 17.78 9.86 -1.47
N GLU A 111 18.84 9.14 -1.84
CA GLU A 111 18.89 8.33 -3.06
C GLU A 111 17.94 7.13 -2.98
N GLU A 112 18.00 6.34 -1.89
CA GLU A 112 17.08 5.22 -1.69
C GLU A 112 15.62 5.69 -1.70
N TYR A 113 15.35 6.85 -1.09
CA TYR A 113 14.01 7.44 -1.02
C TYR A 113 13.48 7.76 -2.42
N LYS A 114 14.28 8.46 -3.24
CA LYS A 114 13.90 8.82 -4.62
C LYS A 114 13.67 7.59 -5.48
N VAL A 115 14.61 6.65 -5.47
CA VAL A 115 14.50 5.40 -6.25
C VAL A 115 13.26 4.61 -5.84
N THR A 116 12.99 4.50 -4.53
CA THR A 116 11.80 3.79 -4.03
C THR A 116 10.51 4.46 -4.50
N ILE A 117 10.44 5.79 -4.48
CA ILE A 117 9.28 6.53 -4.99
C ILE A 117 9.07 6.27 -6.48
N GLU A 118 10.12 6.43 -7.28
CA GLU A 118 10.04 6.26 -8.74
C GLU A 118 9.58 4.85 -9.12
N GLN A 119 10.17 3.83 -8.49
CA GLN A 119 9.79 2.44 -8.70
C GLN A 119 8.37 2.15 -8.22
N ALA A 120 7.97 2.69 -7.06
CA ALA A 120 6.62 2.50 -6.55
C ALA A 120 5.57 3.14 -7.46
N ILE A 121 5.83 4.34 -8.00
CA ILE A 121 4.92 4.99 -8.95
C ILE A 121 4.82 4.17 -10.24
N ALA A 122 5.96 3.68 -10.76
CA ALA A 122 6.00 2.86 -11.98
C ALA A 122 5.25 1.53 -11.83
N ASP A 123 5.26 0.94 -10.63
CA ASP A 123 4.59 -0.33 -10.36
C ASP A 123 3.05 -0.20 -10.29
N ILE A 124 2.50 0.95 -9.89
CA ILE A 124 1.06 1.10 -9.58
C ILE A 124 0.12 0.64 -10.70
N PRO A 125 0.32 0.98 -12.00
CA PRO A 125 -0.54 0.49 -13.07
C PRO A 125 -0.54 -1.04 -13.21
N SER A 126 0.62 -1.67 -13.10
CA SER A 126 0.79 -3.13 -13.18
C SER A 126 0.23 -3.81 -11.94
N LEU A 127 0.46 -3.24 -10.76
CA LEU A 127 -0.11 -3.70 -9.50
C LEU A 127 -1.64 -3.64 -9.55
N TYR A 128 -2.23 -2.56 -10.07
CA TYR A 128 -3.68 -2.47 -10.29
C TYR A 128 -4.19 -3.61 -11.18
N THR A 129 -3.55 -3.84 -12.33
CA THR A 129 -3.98 -4.86 -13.29
C THR A 129 -3.92 -6.25 -12.67
N HIS A 130 -2.86 -6.52 -11.91
CA HIS A 130 -2.69 -7.77 -11.17
C HIS A 130 -3.80 -7.97 -10.12
N LEU A 131 -4.02 -6.96 -9.28
CA LEU A 131 -5.05 -7.00 -8.23
C LEU A 131 -6.45 -7.16 -8.81
N GLU A 132 -6.78 -6.41 -9.87
CA GLU A 132 -8.08 -6.49 -10.53
C GLU A 132 -8.35 -7.90 -11.06
N LYS A 133 -7.35 -8.51 -11.71
CA LYS A 133 -7.45 -9.89 -12.21
C LYS A 133 -7.61 -10.87 -11.05
N TYR A 134 -6.77 -10.75 -10.02
CA TYR A 134 -6.79 -11.67 -8.88
C TYR A 134 -8.15 -11.65 -8.17
N PHE A 135 -8.71 -10.46 -7.91
CA PHE A 135 -10.00 -10.32 -7.25
C PHE A 135 -11.17 -10.86 -8.09
N LYS A 136 -11.11 -10.72 -9.41
CA LYS A 136 -12.09 -11.33 -10.33
C LYS A 136 -12.09 -12.86 -10.28
N GLU A 137 -10.98 -13.49 -9.91
CA GLU A 137 -10.84 -14.95 -9.87
C GLU A 137 -11.16 -15.55 -8.49
N HIS A 138 -11.06 -14.75 -7.42
CA HIS A 138 -11.11 -15.26 -6.04
C HIS A 138 -12.25 -14.67 -5.18
N ILE A 139 -12.91 -13.60 -5.64
CA ILE A 139 -13.99 -12.91 -4.90
C ILE A 139 -15.27 -12.84 -5.73
N LEU A 140 -15.16 -12.40 -6.99
CA LEU A 140 -16.28 -12.23 -7.91
C LEU A 140 -16.62 -13.55 -8.62
#